data_AF-A0A7C3ND79-F1
#
_entry.id   AF-A0A7C3ND79-F1
#
_cell.length_a   1.000
_cell.length_b   1.000
_cell.length_c   1.000
_cell.angle_alpha   90.00
_cell.angle_beta   90.00
_cell.angle_gamma   90.00
#
_symmetry.space_group_name_H-M   'P 1'
#
loop_
_entity.id
_entity.type
_entity.pdbx_description
1 polymer ?
#
loop_
_entity_poly.entity_id
_entity_poly.type
_entity_poly.pdbx_seq_one_letter_code
_entity_poly.pdbx_strand_id
1 'polypeptide(L)' 'MTTKPERDVEKEYPKADFVAKLRRLADAIENGERFEIQIAGERIYVPVRAKFNIEHERSEDEEEIEFQIKWARE' A
#
# COMPACT_ATOMS: atom_id res chain seq x y z
N MET A 1 14.06 20.12 -4.27
CA MET A 1 13.11 18.99 -4.16
C MET A 1 11.78 19.58 -3.72
N THR A 2 10.73 19.48 -4.52
CA THR A 2 9.41 20.00 -4.13
C THR A 2 8.77 18.99 -3.20
N THR A 3 8.54 19.38 -1.94
CA THR A 3 7.83 18.56 -0.97
C THR A 3 6.42 18.31 -1.48
N LYS A 4 6.01 17.05 -1.63
CA LYS A 4 4.59 16.75 -1.96
C LYS A 4 3.71 17.17 -0.76
N PRO A 5 2.49 17.66 -1.00
CA PRO A 5 1.54 17.93 0.08
C PRO A 5 1.26 16.66 0.90
N GLU A 6 0.77 16.86 2.12
CA GLU A 6 0.18 15.78 2.91
C GLU A 6 -0.99 15.15 2.14
N ARG A 7 -1.12 13.83 2.25
CA ARG A 7 -2.10 13.05 1.50
C ARG A 7 -2.57 11.91 2.38
N ASP A 8 -3.86 11.95 2.73
CA ASP A 8 -4.56 10.92 3.47
C ASP A 8 -5.82 10.53 2.69
N VAL A 9 -5.84 9.32 2.15
CA VAL A 9 -6.88 8.87 1.21
C VAL A 9 -7.11 7.38 1.36
N GLU A 10 -8.34 7.01 1.65
CA GLU A 10 -8.85 5.65 1.58
C GLU A 10 -9.63 5.42 0.28
N LYS A 11 -9.53 4.21 -0.28
CA LYS A 11 -10.30 3.85 -1.47
C LYS A 11 -10.72 2.39 -1.47
N GLU A 12 -12.02 2.17 -1.49
CA GLU A 12 -12.60 0.85 -1.75
C GLU A 12 -12.40 0.43 -3.22
N TYR A 13 -12.18 -0.87 -3.41
CA TYR A 13 -12.05 -1.50 -4.72
C TYR A 13 -12.98 -2.71 -4.82
N PRO A 14 -13.47 -3.03 -6.04
CA PRO A 14 -14.03 -4.34 -6.30
C PRO A 14 -13.04 -5.45 -5.93
N LYS A 15 -13.56 -6.58 -5.41
CA LYS A 15 -12.72 -7.69 -4.91
C LYS A 15 -11.67 -8.16 -5.92
N ALA A 16 -12.02 -8.23 -7.20
CA ALA A 16 -11.09 -8.64 -8.26
C ALA A 16 -9.92 -7.66 -8.42
N ASP A 17 -10.18 -6.36 -8.35
CA ASP A 17 -9.17 -5.31 -8.48
C ASP A 17 -8.26 -5.23 -7.26
N PHE A 18 -8.81 -5.53 -6.06
CA PHE A 18 -8.04 -5.64 -4.83
C PHE A 18 -7.09 -6.85 -4.89
N VAL A 19 -7.61 -8.03 -5.24
CA VAL A 19 -6.81 -9.25 -5.39
C VAL A 19 -5.71 -9.07 -6.46
N ALA A 20 -6.01 -8.41 -7.57
CA ALA A 20 -5.01 -8.14 -8.60
C ALA A 20 -3.85 -7.26 -8.09
N LYS A 21 -4.13 -6.30 -7.20
CA LYS A 21 -3.08 -5.49 -6.55
C LYS A 21 -2.25 -6.33 -5.59
N LEU A 22 -2.88 -7.18 -4.78
CA LEU A 22 -2.17 -8.07 -3.86
C LEU A 22 -1.22 -9.01 -4.59
N ARG A 23 -1.64 -9.61 -5.72
CA ARG A 23 -0.76 -10.48 -6.51
C ARG A 23 0.45 -9.73 -7.07
N ARG A 24 0.23 -8.56 -7.68
CA ARG A 24 1.34 -7.73 -8.18
C ARG A 24 2.30 -7.28 -7.08
N LEU A 25 1.77 -7.01 -5.88
CA LEU A 25 2.60 -6.70 -4.72
C LEU A 25 3.44 -7.91 -4.31
N ALA A 26 2.82 -9.09 -4.21
CA ALA A 26 3.51 -10.34 -3.88
C ALA A 26 4.61 -10.64 -4.91
N ASP A 27 4.30 -10.57 -6.21
CA ASP A 27 5.26 -10.77 -7.30
C ASP A 27 6.46 -9.82 -7.16
N ALA A 28 6.23 -8.54 -6.87
CA ALA A 28 7.30 -7.56 -6.70
C ALA A 28 8.18 -7.86 -5.47
N ILE A 29 7.58 -8.28 -4.35
CA ILE A 29 8.31 -8.66 -3.13
C ILE A 29 9.18 -9.89 -3.39
N GLU A 30 8.61 -10.93 -4.00
CA GLU A 30 9.30 -12.20 -4.28
C GLU A 30 10.48 -12.01 -5.25
N ASN A 31 10.33 -11.11 -6.23
CA ASN A 31 11.38 -10.82 -7.21
C ASN A 31 12.37 -9.73 -6.76
N GLY A 32 12.18 -9.11 -5.58
CA GLY A 32 13.02 -8.01 -5.10
C GLY A 32 12.92 -6.75 -5.96
N GLU A 33 11.77 -6.52 -6.59
CA GLU A 33 11.50 -5.42 -7.51
C GLU A 33 10.72 -4.29 -6.83
N ARG A 34 10.73 -3.11 -7.46
CA ARG A 34 9.87 -2.00 -7.02
C ARG A 34 8.42 -2.30 -7.37
N PHE A 35 7.51 -2.03 -6.45
CA PHE A 35 6.07 -2.16 -6.72
C PHE A 35 5.48 -0.83 -7.17
N GLU A 36 4.79 -0.84 -8.30
CA GLU A 36 4.04 0.31 -8.81
C GLU A 36 2.54 0.11 -8.60
N ILE A 37 1.87 1.13 -8.07
CA ILE A 37 0.42 1.13 -7.83
C ILE A 37 -0.18 2.51 -8.12
N GLN A 38 -1.44 2.55 -8.54
CA GLN A 38 -2.21 3.78 -8.65
C GLN A 38 -3.32 3.81 -7.60
N ILE A 39 -3.39 4.90 -6.83
CA ILE A 39 -4.38 5.12 -5.77
C ILE A 39 -4.96 6.52 -5.93
N ALA A 40 -6.29 6.61 -6.10
CA ALA A 40 -7.02 7.87 -6.28
C ALA A 40 -6.36 8.80 -7.33
N GLY A 41 -5.97 8.25 -8.47
CA GLY A 41 -5.37 9.00 -9.58
C GLY A 41 -3.85 9.19 -9.50
N GLU A 42 -3.22 9.05 -8.33
CA GLU A 42 -1.77 9.20 -8.17
C GLU A 42 -1.05 7.86 -8.35
N ARG A 43 0.03 7.88 -9.14
CA ARG A 43 0.95 6.75 -9.28
C ARG A 43 2.03 6.80 -8.20
N ILE A 44 2.15 5.71 -7.45
CA ILE A 44 3.05 5.55 -6.31
C ILE A 44 4.06 4.44 -6.66
N TYR A 45 5.33 4.72 -6.39
CA TYR A 45 6.43 3.77 -6.57
C TYR A 45 6.97 3.37 -5.20
N VAL A 46 6.63 2.16 -4.77
CA VAL A 46 7.11 1.58 -3.52
C VAL A 46 8.54 1.07 -3.74
N PRO A 47 9.52 1.53 -2.94
CA PRO A 47 10.90 1.10 -3.10
C PRO A 47 11.11 -0.31 -2.52
N VAL A 48 12.12 -1.03 -3.02
CA VAL A 48 12.51 -2.37 -2.52
C VAL A 48 12.86 -2.35 -1.02
N ARG A 49 13.35 -1.21 -0.51
CA ARG A 49 13.68 -1.00 0.91
C ARG A 49 12.46 -0.75 1.82
N ALA A 50 11.24 -0.85 1.30
CA ALA A 50 10.04 -0.70 2.12
C ALA A 50 9.97 -1.78 3.20
N LYS A 51 9.36 -1.44 4.33
CA LYS A 51 9.06 -2.36 5.42
C LYS A 51 7.60 -2.79 5.33
N PHE A 52 7.35 -4.06 5.64
CA PHE A 52 6.03 -4.67 5.57
C PHE A 52 5.60 -5.07 6.98
N ASN A 53 4.39 -4.68 7.35
CA ASN A 53 3.79 -4.95 8.66
C ASN A 53 2.35 -5.44 8.46
N ILE A 54 1.85 -6.20 9.42
CA ILE A 54 0.43 -6.54 9.52
C ILE A 54 -0.05 -5.98 10.85
N GLU A 55 -0.99 -5.05 10.82
CA GLU A 55 -1.67 -4.52 11.99
C GLU A 55 -3.07 -5.14 12.08
N HIS A 56 -3.57 -5.29 13.30
CA HIS A 56 -4.91 -5.76 13.58
C HIS A 56 -5.47 -4.91 14.71
N GLU A 57 -6.60 -4.29 14.47
CA GLU A 57 -7.29 -3.42 15.41
C GLU A 57 -8.71 -3.92 15.66
N ARG A 58 -9.16 -3.78 16.90
CA ARG A 58 -10.55 -4.04 17.29
C ARG A 58 -11.04 -2.90 18.16
N SER A 59 -12.15 -2.30 17.74
CA SER A 59 -12.86 -1.23 18.44
C SER A 59 -14.29 -1.66 18.78
N GLU A 60 -15.14 -0.73 19.25
CA GLU A 60 -16.54 -1.04 19.55
C GLU A 60 -17.36 -1.35 18.28
N ASP A 61 -17.05 -0.68 17.17
CA ASP A 61 -17.83 -0.74 15.92
C ASP A 61 -17.09 -1.45 14.78
N GLU A 62 -15.77 -1.68 14.91
CA GLU A 62 -14.93 -2.17 13.81
C GLU A 62 -13.93 -3.25 14.25
N GLU A 63 -13.59 -4.13 13.30
CA GLU A 63 -12.52 -5.11 13.40
C GLU A 63 -11.78 -5.12 12.07
N GLU A 64 -10.50 -4.76 12.10
CA GLU A 64 -9.71 -4.54 10.89
C GLU A 64 -8.39 -5.33 10.90
N ILE A 65 -7.92 -5.63 9.69
CA ILE A 65 -6.55 -6.08 9.43
C ILE A 65 -5.98 -5.23 8.31
N GLU A 66 -4.84 -4.60 8.57
CA GLU A 66 -4.12 -3.81 7.59
C GLU A 66 -2.79 -4.45 7.20
N PHE A 67 -2.57 -4.57 5.89
CA PHE A 67 -1.24 -4.84 5.34
C PHE A 67 -0.56 -3.51 5.05
N GLN A 68 0.43 -3.17 5.86
CA GLN A 68 1.08 -1.88 5.82
C GLN A 68 2.42 -1.95 5.12
N ILE A 69 2.70 -0.95 4.30
CA ILE A 69 3.92 -0.83 3.49
C ILE A 69 4.51 0.56 3.77
N LYS A 70 5.58 0.62 4.56
CA LYS A 70 6.13 1.87 5.09
C LYS A 70 7.55 2.11 4.58
N TRP A 71 7.87 3.33 4.16
CA TRP A 71 9.25 3.72 3.79
C TRP A 71 9.52 5.20 4.10
N ALA A 72 10.77 5.51 4.46
CA ALA A 72 11.21 6.90 4.61
C ALA A 72 11.38 7.56 3.23
N ARG A 73 10.90 8.80 3.11
CA ARG A 73 11.09 9.65 1.92
C ARG A 73 12.49 10.27 1.99
N GLU A 74 13.19 10.32 0.86
CA GLU A 74 14.48 11.02 0.69
C GLU A 74 14.25 12.47 0.26
#